data_AF-A0A5C7G607-F1
#
_entry.id   AF-A0A5C7G607-F1
#
_cell.length_a   1.000
_cell.length_b   1.000
_cell.length_c   1.000
_cell.angle_alpha   90.00
_cell.angle_beta   90.00
_cell.angle_gamma   90.00
#
_symmetry.space_group_name_H-M   'P 1'
#
loop_
_entity.id
_entity.type
_entity.pdbx_description
1 polymer ?
#
loop_
_entity_poly.entity_id
_entity_poly.type
_entity_poly.pdbx_seq_one_letter_code
_entity_poly.pdbx_strand_id
1 'polypeptide(L)'
;MHSFLLFSPEVAAARTAGKPIVALESTIISHGMPYPQNVHTAREVEQVIRDAGAVPATIAIIKGKICVGLSEDQLETLGSSPDAIKVSRRDLPYVLSQGRLGATTVAATMICAELAGIEVFVTGGIGGVHRGAETSFDISADLQELAQTSVAVVCAGVKSILDIGLTLEYLETHGVPVLAVGQPGFPAFFTRDSGFKADFQLDSPEEQAAFIRTKWQLGLKGGVVVSNPVPAESAMAPDEIDAIIHQALQEAQQQAVTGKQVTPFLLARIKELTGGRSLATNIALVKHNALVGARLAVALHHKAA
;
A
#
# COMPACT_ATOMS: atom_id res chain seq x y z
N MET A 1 20.52 -16.86 -2.92
CA MET A 1 19.70 -15.84 -3.63
C MET A 1 18.45 -16.53 -4.16
N HIS A 2 17.27 -15.97 -3.89
CA HIS A 2 16.03 -16.51 -4.45
C HIS A 2 16.07 -16.41 -5.98
N SER A 3 15.92 -17.53 -6.68
CA SER A 3 16.00 -17.63 -8.14
C SER A 3 14.95 -16.79 -8.89
N PHE A 4 13.97 -16.24 -8.18
CA PHE A 4 12.88 -15.44 -8.72
C PHE A 4 13.13 -13.92 -8.73
N LEU A 5 14.08 -13.41 -7.94
CA LEU A 5 14.32 -11.97 -7.82
C LEU A 5 15.10 -11.42 -9.02
N LEU A 6 14.66 -10.28 -9.54
CA LEU A 6 15.35 -9.49 -10.54
C LEU A 6 15.34 -8.02 -10.10
N PHE A 7 16.51 -7.47 -9.79
CA PHE A 7 16.64 -6.07 -9.39
C PHE A 7 16.88 -5.19 -10.61
N SER A 8 16.29 -3.99 -10.63
CA SER A 8 16.69 -2.97 -11.59
C SER A 8 18.15 -2.54 -11.35
N PRO A 9 18.85 -1.96 -12.35
CA PRO A 9 20.20 -1.45 -12.16
C PRO A 9 20.32 -0.45 -11.00
N GLU A 10 19.33 0.43 -10.85
CA GLU A 10 19.30 1.42 -9.77
C GLU A 10 19.15 0.76 -8.39
N VAL A 11 18.21 -0.16 -8.23
CA VAL A 11 18.02 -0.87 -6.95
C VAL A 11 19.24 -1.74 -6.63
N ALA A 12 19.83 -2.40 -7.62
CA ALA A 12 21.06 -3.17 -7.42
C ALA A 12 22.24 -2.28 -6.95
N ALA A 13 22.40 -1.10 -7.55
CA ALA A 13 23.40 -0.12 -7.14
C ALA A 13 23.13 0.42 -5.73
N ALA A 14 21.86 0.71 -5.40
CA ALA A 14 21.43 1.15 -4.09
C ALA A 14 21.77 0.13 -3.00
N ARG A 15 21.47 -1.16 -3.25
CA ARG A 15 21.80 -2.25 -2.32
C ARG A 15 23.31 -2.37 -2.11
N THR A 16 24.09 -2.27 -3.18
CA THR A 16 25.56 -2.35 -3.11
C THR A 16 26.16 -1.17 -2.34
N ALA A 17 25.59 0.02 -2.53
CA ALA A 17 26.01 1.24 -1.83
C ALA A 17 25.41 1.38 -0.42
N GLY A 18 24.60 0.43 0.03
CA GLY A 18 23.89 0.51 1.31
C GLY A 18 22.94 1.71 1.38
N LYS A 19 22.24 2.08 0.31
CA LYS A 19 21.25 3.17 0.34
C LYS A 19 19.89 2.67 0.83
N PRO A 20 19.09 3.52 1.52
CA PRO A 20 17.73 3.18 1.89
C PRO A 20 16.86 2.97 0.65
N ILE A 21 16.06 1.91 0.65
CA ILE A 21 15.16 1.53 -0.44
C ILE A 21 13.73 1.49 0.08
N VAL A 22 12.78 2.00 -0.70
CA VAL A 22 11.34 1.99 -0.39
C VAL A 22 10.62 1.18 -1.46
N ALA A 23 9.93 0.12 -1.04
CA ALA A 23 9.08 -0.65 -1.95
C ALA A 23 7.81 0.13 -2.32
N LEU A 24 7.31 -0.10 -3.53
CA LEU A 24 6.01 0.38 -4.02
C LEU A 24 5.24 -0.78 -4.67
N GLU A 25 3.92 -0.82 -4.52
CA GLU A 25 3.09 -1.85 -5.14
C GLU A 25 2.72 -1.53 -6.58
N SER A 26 2.31 -2.54 -7.33
CA SER A 26 1.85 -2.38 -8.72
C SER A 26 0.33 -2.51 -8.89
N THR A 27 -0.43 -3.04 -7.92
CA THR A 27 -1.91 -3.12 -8.06
C THR A 27 -2.54 -1.75 -8.16
N ILE A 28 -2.02 -0.75 -7.44
CA ILE A 28 -2.51 0.64 -7.55
C ILE A 28 -2.39 1.18 -8.98
N ILE A 29 -1.38 0.72 -9.73
CA ILE A 29 -1.11 1.14 -11.11
C ILE A 29 -2.10 0.45 -12.07
N SER A 30 -2.22 -0.87 -12.02
CA SER A 30 -3.07 -1.59 -13.01
C SER A 30 -4.56 -1.60 -12.65
N HIS A 31 -4.93 -1.52 -11.38
CA HIS A 31 -6.31 -1.72 -10.91
C HIS A 31 -6.84 -0.60 -10.00
N GLY A 32 -5.98 0.31 -9.55
CA GLY A 32 -6.35 1.40 -8.63
C GLY A 32 -6.59 2.74 -9.31
N MET A 33 -5.98 2.96 -10.48
CA MET A 33 -6.03 4.24 -11.21
C MET A 33 -6.18 4.00 -12.72
N PRO A 34 -6.86 4.90 -13.44
CA PRO A 34 -7.00 4.82 -14.89
C PRO A 34 -5.68 5.18 -15.60
N TYR A 35 -5.48 4.62 -16.78
CA TYR A 35 -4.43 5.06 -17.71
C TYR A 35 -4.84 6.38 -18.39
N PRO A 36 -3.91 7.36 -18.59
CA PRO A 36 -2.47 7.34 -18.27
C PRO A 36 -2.11 7.85 -16.86
N GLN A 37 -3.09 8.25 -16.05
CA GLN A 37 -2.83 8.83 -14.73
C GLN A 37 -2.11 7.87 -13.79
N ASN A 38 -2.34 6.56 -13.92
CA ASN A 38 -1.66 5.51 -13.16
C ASN A 38 -0.13 5.54 -13.33
N VAL A 39 0.37 5.57 -14.57
CA VAL A 39 1.81 5.60 -14.87
C VAL A 39 2.42 6.93 -14.45
N HIS A 40 1.75 8.05 -14.74
CA HIS A 40 2.21 9.37 -14.33
C HIS A 40 2.35 9.47 -12.81
N THR A 41 1.33 9.02 -12.08
CA THR A 41 1.35 9.01 -10.60
C THR A 41 2.48 8.13 -10.07
N ALA A 42 2.69 6.95 -10.64
CA ALA A 42 3.78 6.08 -10.22
C ALA A 42 5.16 6.76 -10.38
N ARG A 43 5.41 7.42 -11.53
CA ARG A 43 6.64 8.19 -11.77
C ARG A 43 6.81 9.34 -10.78
N GLU A 44 5.75 10.11 -10.51
CA GLU A 44 5.79 11.20 -9.53
C GLU A 44 6.10 10.70 -8.11
N VAL A 45 5.52 9.56 -7.72
CA VAL A 45 5.76 8.92 -6.42
C VAL A 45 7.20 8.43 -6.31
N GLU A 46 7.74 7.81 -7.37
CA GLU A 46 9.16 7.45 -7.41
C GLU A 46 10.05 8.68 -7.24
N GLN A 47 9.73 9.80 -7.90
CA GLN A 47 10.50 11.03 -7.78
C GLN A 47 10.46 11.60 -6.36
N VAL A 48 9.30 11.60 -5.69
CA VAL A 48 9.20 12.04 -4.28
C VAL A 48 10.14 11.24 -3.36
N ILE A 49 10.26 9.93 -3.59
CA ILE A 49 11.17 9.06 -2.81
C ILE A 49 12.63 9.41 -3.09
N ARG A 50 12.99 9.65 -4.36
CA ARG A 50 14.34 10.07 -4.76
C ARG A 50 14.73 11.40 -4.10
N ASP A 51 13.84 12.39 -4.17
CA ASP A 51 14.05 13.72 -3.61
C ASP A 51 14.21 13.69 -2.08
N ALA A 52 13.58 12.71 -1.42
CA ALA A 52 13.70 12.48 0.02
C ALA A 52 14.92 11.63 0.42
N GLY A 53 15.80 11.28 -0.53
CA GLY A 53 17.09 10.61 -0.25
C GLY A 53 17.04 9.08 -0.21
N ALA A 54 15.95 8.47 -0.67
CA ALA A 54 15.81 7.02 -0.78
C ALA A 54 15.67 6.56 -2.23
N VAL A 55 15.79 5.25 -2.47
CA VAL A 55 15.63 4.65 -3.80
C VAL A 55 14.29 3.93 -3.88
N PRO A 56 13.34 4.33 -4.75
CA PRO A 56 12.11 3.61 -4.94
C PRO A 56 12.33 2.28 -5.66
N ALA A 57 11.54 1.29 -5.28
CA ALA A 57 11.50 -0.03 -5.90
C ALA A 57 10.04 -0.42 -6.14
N THR A 58 9.46 0.01 -7.26
CA THR A 58 8.18 -0.53 -7.72
C THR A 58 8.31 -2.02 -8.01
N ILE A 59 7.46 -2.82 -7.39
CA ILE A 59 7.51 -4.28 -7.46
C ILE A 59 6.37 -4.80 -8.34
N ALA A 60 6.68 -5.68 -9.28
CA ALA A 60 5.71 -6.40 -10.11
C ALA A 60 6.24 -7.77 -10.52
N ILE A 61 5.36 -8.62 -11.06
CA ILE A 61 5.74 -9.93 -11.63
C ILE A 61 5.77 -9.81 -13.16
N ILE A 62 6.93 -10.06 -13.76
CA ILE A 62 7.12 -9.96 -15.22
C ILE A 62 7.93 -11.15 -15.69
N LYS A 63 7.38 -11.93 -16.64
CA LYS A 63 8.06 -13.08 -17.27
C LYS A 63 8.65 -14.07 -16.25
N GLY A 64 7.92 -14.32 -15.18
CA GLY A 64 8.29 -15.30 -14.15
C GLY A 64 9.34 -14.81 -13.16
N LYS A 65 9.58 -13.49 -13.11
CA LYS A 65 10.46 -12.85 -12.15
C LYS A 65 9.71 -11.85 -11.29
N ILE A 66 10.11 -11.77 -10.03
CA ILE A 66 9.79 -10.66 -9.14
C ILE A 66 10.74 -9.54 -9.52
N CYS A 67 10.25 -8.58 -10.29
CA CYS A 67 10.99 -7.37 -10.66
C CYS A 67 10.92 -6.38 -9.49
N VAL A 68 12.08 -6.01 -8.95
CA VAL A 68 12.22 -5.08 -7.82
C VAL A 68 12.89 -3.80 -8.34
N GLY A 69 12.08 -2.77 -8.51
CA GLY A 69 12.38 -1.62 -9.36
C GLY A 69 12.01 -1.95 -10.81
N LEU A 70 11.16 -1.13 -11.43
CA LEU A 70 10.74 -1.28 -12.82
C LEU A 70 11.48 -0.28 -13.70
N SER A 71 11.77 -0.66 -14.96
CA SER A 71 12.12 0.30 -16.00
C SER A 71 10.90 1.10 -16.44
N GLU A 72 11.12 2.20 -17.15
CA GLU A 72 10.03 2.99 -17.75
C GLU A 72 9.12 2.13 -18.65
N ASP A 73 9.71 1.28 -19.50
CA ASP A 73 8.96 0.38 -20.38
C ASP A 73 8.15 -0.67 -19.61
N GLN A 74 8.70 -1.20 -18.51
CA GLN A 74 8.00 -2.16 -17.66
C GLN A 74 6.82 -1.51 -16.94
N LEU A 75 7.01 -0.28 -16.45
CA LEU A 75 5.97 0.51 -15.81
C LEU A 75 4.86 0.88 -16.81
N GLU A 76 5.23 1.29 -18.02
CA GLU A 76 4.30 1.60 -19.12
C GLU A 76 3.49 0.36 -19.53
N THR A 77 4.16 -0.78 -19.70
CA THR A 77 3.52 -2.07 -20.00
C THR A 77 2.52 -2.46 -18.92
N LEU A 78 2.89 -2.30 -17.65
CA LEU A 78 2.03 -2.62 -16.50
C LEU A 78 0.80 -1.71 -16.41
N GLY A 79 0.96 -0.41 -16.67
CA GLY A 79 -0.11 0.58 -16.56
C GLY A 79 -1.08 0.59 -17.73
N SER A 80 -0.64 0.15 -18.91
CA SER A 80 -1.47 0.09 -20.12
C SER A 80 -2.09 -1.29 -20.37
N SER A 81 -1.63 -2.35 -19.70
CA SER A 81 -2.11 -3.71 -19.94
C SER A 81 -3.38 -4.03 -19.14
N PRO A 82 -4.52 -4.32 -19.80
CA PRO A 82 -5.72 -4.80 -19.11
C PRO A 82 -5.59 -6.25 -18.61
N ASP A 83 -4.58 -6.99 -19.09
CA ASP A 83 -4.36 -8.41 -18.77
C ASP A 83 -3.47 -8.63 -17.54
N ALA A 84 -2.98 -7.55 -16.92
CA ALA A 84 -2.17 -7.63 -15.70
C ALA A 84 -2.99 -8.27 -14.58
N ILE A 85 -2.56 -9.43 -14.08
CA ILE A 85 -3.27 -10.13 -13.02
C ILE A 85 -3.07 -9.38 -11.70
N LYS A 86 -4.13 -9.07 -10.97
CA LYS A 86 -4.03 -8.68 -9.55
C LYS A 86 -3.52 -9.86 -8.71
N VAL A 87 -2.32 -9.75 -8.16
CA VAL A 87 -1.58 -10.82 -7.49
C VAL A 87 -1.55 -10.59 -5.99
N SER A 88 -2.22 -11.46 -5.23
CA SER A 88 -2.05 -11.59 -3.78
C SER A 88 -1.17 -12.81 -3.45
N ARG A 89 -1.01 -13.13 -2.16
CA ARG A 89 -0.18 -14.24 -1.66
C ARG A 89 -0.43 -15.56 -2.38
N ARG A 90 -1.71 -15.94 -2.53
CA ARG A 90 -2.11 -17.21 -3.17
C ARG A 90 -1.85 -17.25 -4.68
N ASP A 91 -1.77 -16.09 -5.31
CA ASP A 91 -1.64 -15.96 -6.77
C ASP A 91 -0.17 -15.96 -7.20
N LEU A 92 0.75 -15.57 -6.30
CA LEU A 92 2.19 -15.47 -6.57
C LEU A 92 2.79 -16.72 -7.25
N PRO A 93 2.58 -17.96 -6.76
CA PRO A 93 3.17 -19.15 -7.38
C PRO A 93 2.66 -19.39 -8.81
N TYR A 94 1.37 -19.12 -9.04
CA TYR A 94 0.76 -19.29 -10.36
C TYR A 94 1.34 -18.27 -11.35
N VAL A 95 1.36 -16.98 -11.01
CA VAL A 95 1.85 -15.93 -11.92
C VAL A 95 3.33 -16.11 -12.22
N LEU A 96 4.14 -16.44 -11.21
CA LEU A 96 5.57 -16.70 -11.38
C LEU A 96 5.84 -17.93 -12.26
N SER A 97 5.23 -19.08 -11.95
CA SER A 97 5.48 -20.33 -12.69
C SER A 97 5.01 -20.27 -14.14
N GLN A 98 3.94 -19.52 -14.42
CA GLN A 98 3.36 -19.37 -15.76
C GLN A 98 3.97 -18.20 -16.54
N GLY A 99 4.91 -17.45 -15.96
CA GLY A 99 5.54 -16.32 -16.64
C GLY A 99 4.60 -15.16 -16.96
N ARG A 100 3.47 -15.03 -16.25
CA ARG A 100 2.43 -14.03 -16.56
C ARG A 100 2.79 -12.65 -16.02
N LEU A 101 2.16 -11.61 -16.58
CA LEU A 101 2.23 -10.25 -16.05
C LEU A 101 1.34 -10.14 -14.81
N GLY A 102 1.89 -9.65 -13.70
CA GLY A 102 1.21 -9.54 -12.43
C GLY A 102 1.46 -8.21 -11.73
N ALA A 103 0.39 -7.57 -11.32
CA ALA A 103 0.39 -6.41 -10.44
C ALA A 103 0.20 -6.88 -8.99
N THR A 104 1.20 -6.69 -8.13
CA THR A 104 1.21 -7.16 -6.74
C THR A 104 0.34 -6.27 -5.85
N THR A 105 -0.49 -6.87 -5.00
CA THR A 105 -1.23 -6.15 -3.94
C THR A 105 -0.28 -5.77 -2.80
N VAL A 106 -0.79 -5.16 -1.72
CA VAL A 106 -0.05 -4.95 -0.47
C VAL A 106 0.57 -6.26 0.04
N ALA A 107 -0.22 -7.33 0.22
CA ALA A 107 0.31 -8.64 0.65
C ALA A 107 1.45 -9.16 -0.24
N ALA A 108 1.24 -9.24 -1.56
CA ALA A 108 2.28 -9.75 -2.45
C ALA A 108 3.52 -8.85 -2.50
N THR A 109 3.34 -7.53 -2.38
CA THR A 109 4.45 -6.57 -2.35
C THR A 109 5.27 -6.72 -1.07
N MET A 110 4.62 -6.90 0.08
CA MET A 110 5.30 -7.18 1.35
C MET A 110 6.18 -8.43 1.27
N ILE A 111 5.63 -9.55 0.76
CA ILE A 111 6.40 -10.79 0.56
C ILE A 111 7.63 -10.53 -0.32
N CYS A 112 7.43 -9.87 -1.47
CA CYS A 112 8.51 -9.59 -2.40
C CYS A 112 9.56 -8.64 -1.81
N ALA A 113 9.14 -7.64 -1.02
CA ALA A 113 10.01 -6.70 -0.34
C ALA A 113 10.87 -7.41 0.73
N GLU A 114 10.27 -8.27 1.55
CA GLU A 114 11.00 -9.07 2.55
C GLU A 114 12.02 -10.01 1.88
N LEU A 115 11.65 -10.70 0.80
CA LEU A 115 12.57 -11.51 0.00
C LEU A 115 13.74 -10.69 -0.58
N ALA A 116 13.50 -9.42 -0.88
CA ALA A 116 14.50 -8.46 -1.38
C ALA A 116 15.33 -7.80 -0.27
N GLY A 117 14.97 -7.97 1.00
CA GLY A 117 15.58 -7.29 2.14
C GLY A 117 15.20 -5.81 2.23
N ILE A 118 14.00 -5.44 1.80
CA ILE A 118 13.45 -4.08 1.86
C ILE A 118 12.43 -4.03 3.00
N GLU A 119 12.65 -3.13 3.96
CA GLU A 119 11.88 -3.07 5.22
C GLU A 119 10.76 -2.03 5.22
N VAL A 120 10.73 -1.11 4.25
CA VAL A 120 9.71 -0.06 4.15
C VAL A 120 8.97 -0.16 2.82
N PHE A 121 7.64 -0.10 2.89
CA PHE A 121 6.74 -0.16 1.76
C PHE A 121 5.70 0.96 1.85
N VAL A 122 5.47 1.66 0.75
CA VAL A 122 4.46 2.73 0.63
C VAL A 122 3.31 2.29 -0.27
N THR A 123 2.07 2.53 0.17
CA THR A 123 0.85 2.41 -0.65
C THR A 123 -0.09 3.60 -0.38
N GLY A 124 -1.19 3.68 -1.12
CA GLY A 124 -2.28 4.59 -0.79
C GLY A 124 -3.00 4.16 0.49
N GLY A 125 -3.45 2.91 0.56
CA GLY A 125 -4.27 2.40 1.66
C GLY A 125 -4.23 0.88 1.66
N ILE A 126 -4.16 0.26 2.83
CA ILE A 126 -4.16 -1.20 2.93
C ILE A 126 -5.54 -1.78 2.63
N GLY A 127 -5.60 -3.06 2.27
CA GLY A 127 -6.84 -3.83 2.41
C GLY A 127 -7.16 -4.06 3.89
N GLY A 128 -8.34 -4.63 4.17
CA GLY A 128 -8.82 -4.81 5.53
C GLY A 128 -10.02 -5.73 5.59
N VAL A 129 -10.77 -5.63 6.68
CA VAL A 129 -12.05 -6.32 6.85
C VAL A 129 -13.11 -5.57 6.03
N HIS A 130 -13.82 -6.28 5.16
CA HIS A 130 -14.90 -5.66 4.40
C HIS A 130 -16.14 -5.46 5.28
N ARG A 131 -16.98 -4.48 4.96
CA ARG A 131 -18.27 -4.30 5.62
C ARG A 131 -19.14 -5.54 5.38
N GLY A 132 -19.70 -6.12 6.44
CA GLY A 132 -20.46 -7.39 6.38
C GLY A 132 -19.59 -8.65 6.48
N ALA A 133 -18.30 -8.52 6.80
CA ALA A 133 -17.40 -9.67 6.96
C ALA A 133 -17.74 -10.59 8.13
N GLU A 134 -18.52 -10.13 9.12
CA GLU A 134 -19.02 -10.95 10.23
C GLU A 134 -19.87 -12.13 9.75
N THR A 135 -20.42 -12.05 8.52
CA THR A 135 -21.14 -13.16 7.87
C THR A 135 -20.44 -13.68 6.62
N SER A 136 -19.86 -12.78 5.80
CA SER A 136 -19.27 -13.14 4.50
C SER A 136 -17.83 -13.64 4.58
N PHE A 137 -17.11 -13.30 5.65
CA PHE A 137 -15.68 -13.56 5.84
C PHE A 137 -14.80 -12.95 4.73
N ASP A 138 -15.27 -11.90 4.06
CA ASP A 138 -14.47 -11.15 3.07
C ASP A 138 -13.43 -10.27 3.80
N ILE A 139 -12.26 -10.85 4.03
CA ILE A 139 -11.15 -10.24 4.77
C ILE A 139 -9.90 -10.28 3.89
N SER A 140 -9.26 -9.13 3.72
CA SER A 140 -8.07 -9.02 2.89
C SER A 140 -6.91 -9.86 3.45
N ALA A 141 -6.23 -10.58 2.56
CA ALA A 141 -4.97 -11.26 2.86
C ALA A 141 -3.85 -10.31 3.31
N ASP A 142 -3.99 -9.00 3.06
CA ASP A 142 -3.06 -7.98 3.54
C ASP A 142 -2.91 -8.02 5.07
N LEU A 143 -4.00 -8.28 5.82
CA LEU A 143 -3.95 -8.34 7.28
C LEU A 143 -3.16 -9.54 7.79
N GLN A 144 -3.29 -10.68 7.12
CA GLN A 144 -2.49 -11.87 7.42
C GLN A 144 -1.04 -11.71 7.02
N GLU A 145 -0.74 -10.94 5.96
CA GLU A 145 0.64 -10.65 5.61
C GLU A 145 1.30 -9.70 6.62
N LEU A 146 0.58 -8.67 7.05
CA LEU A 146 0.98 -7.80 8.15
C LEU A 146 1.27 -8.57 9.44
N ALA A 147 0.55 -9.66 9.73
CA ALA A 147 0.80 -10.49 10.90
C ALA A 147 2.14 -11.26 10.87
N GLN A 148 2.74 -11.49 9.69
CA GLN A 148 3.88 -12.41 9.55
C GLN A 148 5.14 -11.83 8.91
N THR A 149 5.00 -10.86 7.99
CA THR A 149 6.13 -10.32 7.20
C THR A 149 6.64 -9.01 7.77
N SER A 150 7.94 -8.93 8.00
CA SER A 150 8.61 -7.83 8.70
C SER A 150 8.86 -6.64 7.76
N VAL A 151 7.78 -5.97 7.39
CA VAL A 151 7.77 -4.76 6.55
C VAL A 151 6.89 -3.70 7.19
N ALA A 152 7.40 -2.49 7.33
CA ALA A 152 6.62 -1.32 7.73
C ALA A 152 5.85 -0.77 6.53
N VAL A 153 4.53 -0.69 6.63
CA VAL A 153 3.63 -0.27 5.55
C VAL A 153 3.10 1.12 5.84
N VAL A 154 3.52 2.11 5.06
CA VAL A 154 3.06 3.50 5.15
C VAL A 154 1.84 3.69 4.26
N CYS A 155 0.72 4.11 4.83
CA CYS A 155 -0.55 4.24 4.12
C CYS A 155 -1.48 5.30 4.75
N ALA A 156 -2.53 5.71 4.04
CA ALA A 156 -3.59 6.58 4.57
C ALA A 156 -4.70 5.77 5.26
N GLY A 157 -4.31 4.79 6.07
CA GLY A 157 -5.23 3.85 6.71
C GLY A 157 -5.70 2.74 5.77
N VAL A 158 -6.93 2.26 5.96
CA VAL A 158 -7.57 1.27 5.09
C VAL A 158 -8.39 1.97 4.01
N LYS A 159 -8.55 1.34 2.84
CA LYS A 159 -9.42 1.90 1.78
C LYS A 159 -10.83 2.17 2.34
N SER A 160 -11.40 3.32 2.00
CA SER A 160 -12.65 3.85 2.63
C SER A 160 -13.90 2.98 2.46
N ILE A 161 -13.85 2.00 1.58
CA ILE A 161 -14.90 1.00 1.33
C ILE A 161 -14.96 -0.11 2.40
N LEU A 162 -13.99 -0.15 3.30
CA LEU A 162 -13.80 -1.19 4.29
C LEU A 162 -14.44 -0.81 5.63
N ASP A 163 -14.45 -1.77 6.57
CA ASP A 163 -14.83 -1.54 7.96
C ASP A 163 -13.57 -1.24 8.78
N ILE A 164 -13.45 0.00 9.25
CA ILE A 164 -12.27 0.45 9.99
C ILE A 164 -12.21 -0.20 11.37
N GLY A 165 -13.35 -0.24 12.09
CA GLY A 165 -13.42 -0.79 13.43
C GLY A 165 -13.04 -2.26 13.45
N LEU A 166 -13.67 -3.07 12.60
CA LEU A 166 -13.33 -4.49 12.48
C LEU A 166 -11.89 -4.71 12.00
N THR A 167 -11.35 -3.82 11.15
CA THR A 167 -9.95 -3.95 10.71
C THR A 167 -8.97 -3.70 11.85
N LEU A 168 -9.20 -2.68 12.69
CA LEU A 168 -8.34 -2.40 13.83
C LEU A 168 -8.38 -3.53 14.86
N GLU A 169 -9.57 -4.06 15.18
CA GLU A 169 -9.74 -5.23 16.06
C GLU A 169 -9.02 -6.47 15.51
N TYR A 170 -9.05 -6.66 14.18
CA TYR A 170 -8.34 -7.77 13.54
C TYR A 170 -6.82 -7.63 13.64
N LEU A 171 -6.30 -6.41 13.45
CA LEU A 171 -4.88 -6.10 13.58
C LEU A 171 -4.42 -6.29 15.03
N GLU A 172 -5.19 -5.81 16.00
CA GLU A 172 -4.95 -6.02 17.43
C GLU A 172 -4.87 -7.52 17.76
N THR A 173 -5.86 -8.29 17.32
CA THR A 173 -5.92 -9.75 17.54
C THR A 173 -4.67 -10.48 17.02
N HIS A 174 -4.08 -9.99 15.93
CA HIS A 174 -2.88 -10.57 15.33
C HIS A 174 -1.57 -9.91 15.76
N GLY A 175 -1.63 -8.98 16.73
CA GLY A 175 -0.45 -8.30 17.27
C GLY A 175 0.26 -7.39 16.26
N VAL A 176 -0.47 -6.84 15.29
CA VAL A 176 0.07 -5.88 14.32
C VAL A 176 -0.11 -4.46 14.86
N PRO A 177 0.96 -3.76 15.23
CA PRO A 177 0.86 -2.40 15.74
C PRO A 177 0.48 -1.41 14.65
N VAL A 178 -0.36 -0.45 15.02
CA VAL A 178 -0.80 0.67 14.21
C VAL A 178 -0.27 1.98 14.80
N LEU A 179 0.62 2.62 14.04
CA LEU A 179 1.19 3.93 14.36
C LEU A 179 0.41 5.01 13.60
N ALA A 180 0.15 6.15 14.22
CA ALA A 180 -0.37 7.34 13.55
C ALA A 180 0.67 8.46 13.50
N VAL A 181 0.63 9.23 12.41
CA VAL A 181 1.57 10.32 12.12
C VAL A 181 0.85 11.67 12.14
N GLY A 182 1.33 12.59 12.98
CA GLY A 182 0.89 13.98 13.08
C GLY A 182 -0.46 14.18 13.80
N GLN A 183 -1.18 13.11 14.11
CA GLN A 183 -2.43 13.11 14.86
C GLN A 183 -2.69 11.73 15.49
N PRO A 184 -3.49 11.62 16.56
CA PRO A 184 -3.78 10.33 17.20
C PRO A 184 -4.85 9.49 16.47
N GLY A 185 -5.65 10.12 15.62
CA GLY A 185 -6.75 9.46 14.91
C GLY A 185 -6.26 8.64 13.73
N PHE A 186 -6.83 7.44 13.57
CA PHE A 186 -6.60 6.60 12.40
C PHE A 186 -7.31 7.23 11.18
N PRO A 187 -6.62 7.49 10.06
CA PRO A 187 -7.23 8.11 8.89
C PRO A 187 -8.14 7.15 8.11
N ALA A 188 -9.17 7.70 7.45
CA ALA A 188 -10.11 6.96 6.61
C ALA A 188 -9.89 7.22 5.11
N PHE A 189 -8.62 7.13 4.67
CA PHE A 189 -8.19 7.29 3.28
C PHE A 189 -8.45 8.69 2.70
N PHE A 190 -9.69 9.00 2.31
CA PHE A 190 -10.06 10.30 1.75
C PHE A 190 -10.25 11.40 2.81
N THR A 191 -10.51 11.01 4.06
CA THR A 191 -10.66 11.92 5.19
C THR A 191 -9.54 11.71 6.20
N ARG A 192 -9.26 12.77 6.95
CA ARG A 192 -8.24 12.74 8.01
C ARG A 192 -8.72 12.05 9.27
N ASP A 193 -10.00 12.19 9.60
CA ASP A 193 -10.61 11.62 10.79
C ASP A 193 -11.61 10.53 10.41
N SER A 194 -11.53 9.40 11.10
CA SER A 194 -12.42 8.25 10.95
C SER A 194 -13.33 8.03 12.17
N GLY A 195 -13.09 8.77 13.27
CA GLY A 195 -13.66 8.48 14.59
C GLY A 195 -12.93 7.35 15.34
N PHE A 196 -11.96 6.67 14.72
CA PHE A 196 -11.14 5.63 15.35
C PHE A 196 -9.73 6.15 15.68
N LYS A 197 -9.07 5.49 16.64
CA LYS A 197 -7.69 5.80 17.05
C LYS A 197 -6.73 4.71 16.57
N ALA A 198 -5.48 5.11 16.33
CA ALA A 198 -4.38 4.16 16.25
C ALA A 198 -3.90 3.76 17.66
N ASP A 199 -3.03 2.75 17.74
CA ASP A 199 -2.47 2.29 19.03
C ASP A 199 -1.53 3.34 19.64
N PHE A 200 -0.67 3.92 18.79
CA PHE A 200 0.37 4.85 19.19
C PHE A 200 0.49 6.01 18.19
N GLN A 201 0.77 7.21 18.69
CA GLN A 201 1.17 8.34 17.84
C GLN A 201 2.69 8.51 17.90
N LEU A 202 3.36 8.44 16.76
CA LEU A 202 4.81 8.64 16.62
C LEU A 202 5.06 9.55 15.41
N ASP A 203 5.33 10.83 15.69
CA ASP A 203 5.28 11.87 14.67
C ASP A 203 6.58 11.98 13.88
N SER A 204 7.72 11.68 14.50
CA SER A 204 9.02 11.76 13.81
C SER A 204 9.43 10.42 13.16
N PRO A 205 10.12 10.46 12.02
CA PRO A 205 10.74 9.27 11.43
C PRO A 205 11.66 8.52 12.40
N GLU A 206 12.36 9.23 13.29
CA GLU A 206 13.31 8.67 14.26
C GLU A 206 12.62 7.84 15.35
N GLU A 207 11.46 8.30 15.82
CA GLU A 207 10.60 7.58 16.78
C GLU A 207 10.01 6.32 16.13
N GLN A 208 9.46 6.46 14.92
CA GLN A 208 8.94 5.33 14.14
C GLN A 208 10.03 4.28 13.91
N ALA A 209 11.21 4.70 13.48
CA ALA A 209 12.36 3.82 13.29
C ALA A 209 12.81 3.15 14.60
N ALA A 210 12.80 3.86 15.73
CA ALA A 210 13.12 3.28 17.05
C ALA A 210 12.15 2.16 17.41
N PHE A 211 10.85 2.41 17.24
CA PHE A 211 9.79 1.44 17.53
C PHE A 211 9.94 0.19 16.66
N ILE A 212 10.07 0.36 15.34
CA ILE A 212 10.18 -0.74 14.38
C ILE A 212 11.43 -1.58 14.66
N ARG A 213 12.60 -0.95 14.91
CA ARG A 213 13.83 -1.67 15.28
C ARG A 213 13.65 -2.46 16.57
N THR A 214 13.04 -1.85 17.59
CA THR A 214 12.79 -2.52 18.87
C THR A 214 11.89 -3.75 18.69
N LYS A 215 10.79 -3.63 17.95
CA LYS A 215 9.89 -4.75 17.63
C LYS A 215 10.65 -5.94 17.02
N TRP A 216 11.43 -5.69 15.97
CA TRP A 216 12.13 -6.77 15.27
C TRP A 216 13.34 -7.31 16.06
N GLN A 217 14.02 -6.50 16.88
CA GLN A 217 15.08 -6.97 17.79
C GLN A 217 14.56 -7.85 18.92
N LEU A 218 13.32 -7.63 19.39
CA LEU A 218 12.64 -8.52 20.34
C LEU A 218 12.24 -9.87 19.72
N GLY A 219 12.46 -10.07 18.42
CA GLY A 219 12.06 -11.29 17.69
C GLY A 219 10.58 -11.33 17.36
N LEU A 220 9.84 -10.24 17.54
CA LEU A 220 8.41 -10.13 17.23
C LEU A 220 8.23 -9.94 15.72
N LYS A 221 8.06 -11.03 14.99
CA LYS A 221 7.78 -11.04 13.55
C LYS A 221 6.50 -10.26 13.19
N GLY A 222 6.31 -10.00 11.91
CA GLY A 222 5.20 -9.20 11.40
C GLY A 222 5.55 -7.73 11.18
N GLY A 223 4.68 -7.07 10.44
CA GLY A 223 4.82 -5.70 9.98
C GLY A 223 4.37 -4.68 11.02
N VAL A 224 4.36 -3.43 10.57
CA VAL A 224 3.87 -2.27 11.31
C VAL A 224 3.06 -1.42 10.34
N VAL A 225 1.84 -1.04 10.69
CA VAL A 225 1.06 -0.08 9.91
C VAL A 225 1.45 1.33 10.36
N VAL A 226 1.97 2.14 9.44
CA VAL A 226 2.27 3.55 9.67
C VAL A 226 1.20 4.37 8.95
N SER A 227 0.18 4.75 9.70
CA SER A 227 -0.98 5.47 9.20
C SER A 227 -0.72 6.98 9.14
N ASN A 228 -0.73 7.51 7.92
CA ASN A 228 -0.44 8.91 7.62
C ASN A 228 -1.66 9.56 6.96
N PRO A 229 -2.30 10.56 7.58
CA PRO A 229 -3.49 11.18 7.03
C PRO A 229 -3.22 11.89 5.70
N VAL A 230 -4.22 11.91 4.83
CA VAL A 230 -4.23 12.74 3.63
C VAL A 230 -3.91 14.21 3.98
N PRO A 231 -3.13 14.94 3.15
CA PRO A 231 -2.88 16.37 3.37
C PRO A 231 -4.18 17.14 3.56
N ALA A 232 -4.21 18.11 4.48
CA ALA A 232 -5.44 18.79 4.88
C ALA A 232 -6.12 19.52 3.71
N GLU A 233 -5.31 20.13 2.84
CA GLU A 233 -5.72 20.82 1.62
C GLU A 233 -6.29 19.89 0.54
N SER A 234 -6.02 18.58 0.66
CA SER A 234 -6.49 17.55 -0.27
C SER A 234 -7.58 16.67 0.33
N ALA A 235 -7.93 16.86 1.61
CA ALA A 235 -8.93 16.05 2.28
C ALA A 235 -10.34 16.32 1.72
N MET A 236 -11.14 15.26 1.61
CA MET A 236 -12.55 15.38 1.23
C MET A 236 -13.43 15.70 2.44
N ALA A 237 -14.59 16.31 2.20
CA ALA A 237 -15.59 16.53 3.24
C ALA A 237 -16.16 15.16 3.71
N PRO A 238 -16.15 14.84 5.03
CA PRO A 238 -16.56 13.53 5.53
C PRO A 238 -17.98 13.12 5.12
N ASP A 239 -18.98 13.96 5.40
CA ASP A 239 -20.39 13.66 5.08
C ASP A 239 -20.60 13.42 3.58
N GLU A 240 -19.88 14.16 2.74
CA GLU A 240 -19.96 14.05 1.29
C GLU A 240 -19.41 12.70 0.80
N ILE A 241 -18.19 12.36 1.20
CA ILE A 241 -17.53 11.15 0.72
C ILE A 241 -18.17 9.89 1.30
N ASP A 242 -18.66 9.94 2.54
CA ASP A 242 -19.40 8.85 3.16
C ASP A 242 -20.70 8.57 2.41
N ALA A 243 -21.48 9.58 2.05
CA ALA A 243 -22.70 9.39 1.25
C ALA A 243 -22.39 8.71 -0.10
N ILE A 244 -21.31 9.15 -0.77
CA ILE A 244 -20.87 8.57 -2.05
C ILE A 244 -20.41 7.12 -1.90
N ILE A 245 -19.67 6.80 -0.84
CA ILE A 245 -19.23 5.42 -0.56
C ILE A 245 -20.43 4.52 -0.30
N HIS A 246 -21.40 4.96 0.50
CA HIS A 246 -22.62 4.18 0.76
C HIS A 246 -23.42 3.92 -0.52
N GLN A 247 -23.55 4.93 -1.38
CA GLN A 247 -24.19 4.76 -2.69
C GLN A 247 -23.43 3.73 -3.54
N ALA A 248 -22.11 3.84 -3.67
CA ALA A 248 -21.31 2.92 -4.47
C ALA A 248 -21.37 1.48 -3.96
N LEU A 249 -21.41 1.27 -2.64
CA LEU A 249 -21.58 -0.04 -2.01
C LEU A 249 -22.94 -0.66 -2.34
N GLN A 250 -24.02 0.12 -2.27
CA GLN A 250 -25.36 -0.34 -2.63
C GLN A 250 -25.44 -0.74 -4.11
N GLU A 251 -24.86 0.05 -5.00
CA GLU A 251 -24.83 -0.25 -6.44
C GLU A 251 -24.00 -1.51 -6.74
N ALA A 252 -22.88 -1.73 -6.03
CA ALA A 252 -22.07 -2.95 -6.16
C ALA A 252 -22.88 -4.19 -5.76
N GLN A 253 -23.66 -4.10 -4.68
CA GLN A 253 -24.53 -5.17 -4.22
C GLN A 253 -25.66 -5.47 -5.22
N GLN A 254 -26.31 -4.44 -5.74
CA GLN A 254 -27.37 -4.56 -6.77
C GLN A 254 -26.86 -5.23 -8.04
N GLN A 255 -25.59 -4.99 -8.39
CA GLN A 255 -24.92 -5.59 -9.56
C GLN A 255 -24.23 -6.92 -9.25
N ALA A 256 -24.35 -7.44 -8.02
CA ALA A 256 -23.72 -8.68 -7.55
C ALA A 256 -22.19 -8.73 -7.79
N VAL A 257 -21.51 -7.59 -7.67
CA VAL A 257 -20.04 -7.52 -7.77
C VAL A 257 -19.44 -8.20 -6.53
N THR A 258 -18.57 -9.19 -6.72
CA THR A 258 -18.02 -10.02 -5.63
C THR A 258 -16.52 -10.27 -5.76
N GLY A 259 -15.90 -10.62 -4.62
CA GLY A 259 -14.49 -10.99 -4.53
C GLY A 259 -13.54 -9.91 -5.04
N LYS A 260 -12.55 -10.31 -5.84
CA LYS A 260 -11.46 -9.42 -6.29
C LYS A 260 -11.90 -8.22 -7.15
N GLN A 261 -13.14 -8.24 -7.67
CA GLN A 261 -13.71 -7.18 -8.51
C GLN A 261 -14.37 -6.05 -7.72
N VAL A 262 -14.64 -6.24 -6.42
CA VAL A 262 -15.33 -5.25 -5.58
C VAL A 262 -14.53 -3.94 -5.48
N THR A 263 -13.26 -4.01 -5.10
CA THR A 263 -12.44 -2.79 -4.91
C THR A 263 -12.26 -1.98 -6.21
N PRO A 264 -11.88 -2.57 -7.37
CA PRO A 264 -11.78 -1.80 -8.61
C PRO A 264 -13.11 -1.15 -9.03
N PHE A 265 -14.22 -1.87 -8.89
CA PHE A 265 -15.56 -1.33 -9.17
C PHE A 265 -15.86 -0.10 -8.30
N LEU A 266 -15.68 -0.23 -6.98
CA LEU A 266 -16.01 0.84 -6.04
C LEU A 266 -15.14 2.09 -6.25
N LEU A 267 -13.84 1.92 -6.48
CA LEU A 267 -12.95 3.06 -6.75
C LEU A 267 -13.32 3.77 -8.06
N ALA A 268 -13.66 3.02 -9.11
CA ALA A 268 -14.12 3.60 -10.37
C ALA A 268 -15.44 4.38 -10.19
N ARG A 269 -16.38 3.82 -9.42
CA ARG A 269 -17.68 4.46 -9.18
C ARG A 269 -17.56 5.71 -8.30
N ILE A 270 -16.76 5.66 -7.24
CA ILE A 270 -16.49 6.84 -6.38
C ILE A 270 -15.79 7.94 -7.19
N LYS A 271 -14.90 7.60 -8.12
CA LYS A 271 -14.31 8.57 -9.05
C LYS A 271 -15.37 9.24 -9.91
N GLU A 272 -16.29 8.47 -10.49
CA GLU A 272 -17.38 9.00 -11.32
C GLU A 272 -18.28 9.94 -10.51
N LEU A 273 -18.75 9.51 -9.34
CA LEU A 273 -19.66 10.27 -8.48
C LEU A 273 -19.05 11.57 -7.94
N THR A 274 -17.72 11.62 -7.80
CA THR A 274 -17.00 12.81 -7.32
C THR A 274 -16.51 13.73 -8.44
N GLY A 275 -16.75 13.37 -9.71
CA GLY A 275 -16.19 14.09 -10.86
C GLY A 275 -14.66 14.06 -10.90
N GLY A 276 -14.04 13.01 -10.34
CA GLY A 276 -12.59 12.83 -10.29
C GLY A 276 -11.87 13.39 -9.06
N ARG A 277 -12.56 14.11 -8.15
CA ARG A 277 -11.93 14.65 -6.93
C ARG A 277 -11.36 13.56 -6.01
N SER A 278 -12.00 12.40 -5.92
CA SER A 278 -11.46 11.27 -5.15
C SER A 278 -10.15 10.74 -5.72
N LEU A 279 -9.99 10.75 -7.04
CA LEU A 279 -8.72 10.36 -7.68
C LEU A 279 -7.62 11.39 -7.39
N ALA A 280 -7.92 12.68 -7.46
CA ALA A 280 -6.96 13.73 -7.08
C ALA A 280 -6.51 13.59 -5.62
N THR A 281 -7.46 13.32 -4.72
CA THR A 281 -7.20 13.04 -3.30
C THR A 281 -6.32 11.80 -3.13
N ASN A 282 -6.61 10.72 -3.87
CA ASN A 282 -5.84 9.48 -3.84
C ASN A 282 -4.39 9.69 -4.33
N ILE A 283 -4.18 10.52 -5.36
CA ILE A 283 -2.85 10.89 -5.82
C ILE A 283 -2.10 11.68 -4.73
N ALA A 284 -2.75 12.67 -4.12
CA ALA A 284 -2.15 13.48 -3.07
C ALA A 284 -1.73 12.66 -1.83
N LEU A 285 -2.60 11.76 -1.36
CA LEU A 285 -2.27 10.90 -0.22
C LEU A 285 -1.13 9.92 -0.54
N VAL A 286 -1.07 9.33 -1.75
CA VAL A 286 0.02 8.40 -2.09
C VAL A 286 1.35 9.13 -2.11
N LYS A 287 1.40 10.35 -2.67
CA LYS A 287 2.61 11.18 -2.67
C LYS A 287 3.01 11.58 -1.24
N HIS A 288 2.04 11.89 -0.37
CA HIS A 288 2.31 12.18 1.02
C HIS A 288 2.87 10.96 1.77
N ASN A 289 2.29 9.78 1.55
CA ASN A 289 2.79 8.52 2.11
C ASN A 289 4.20 8.19 1.61
N ALA A 290 4.50 8.49 0.34
CA ALA A 290 5.82 8.30 -0.24
C ALA A 290 6.90 9.15 0.44
N LEU A 291 6.58 10.40 0.75
CA LEU A 291 7.46 11.28 1.51
C LEU A 291 7.71 10.74 2.93
N VAL A 292 6.66 10.35 3.64
CA VAL A 292 6.78 9.77 5.00
C VAL A 292 7.57 8.47 4.98
N GLY A 293 7.28 7.56 4.04
CA GLY A 293 8.00 6.29 3.89
C GLY A 293 9.46 6.45 3.50
N ALA A 294 9.81 7.40 2.64
CA ALA A 294 11.20 7.69 2.32
C ALA A 294 11.97 8.20 3.55
N ARG A 295 11.38 9.13 4.32
CA ARG A 295 11.98 9.62 5.57
C ARG A 295 12.15 8.51 6.60
N LEU A 296 11.15 7.62 6.73
CA LEU A 296 11.24 6.45 7.60
C LEU A 296 12.36 5.50 7.16
N ALA A 297 12.49 5.22 5.86
CA ALA A 297 13.55 4.35 5.34
C ALA A 297 14.95 4.92 5.60
N VAL A 298 15.13 6.24 5.43
CA VAL A 298 16.37 6.94 5.79
C VAL A 298 16.65 6.79 7.29
N ALA A 299 15.68 7.06 8.16
CA ALA A 299 15.85 6.95 9.62
C ALA A 299 16.16 5.52 10.08
N LEU A 300 15.50 4.51 9.50
CA LEU A 300 15.76 3.09 9.77
C LEU A 300 17.17 2.66 9.34
N HIS A 301 17.68 3.25 8.26
CA HIS A 301 19.01 2.97 7.75
C HIS A 301 20.10 3.57 8.64
N HIS A 302 19.95 4.83 9.09
CA HIS A 302 20.91 5.50 9.96
C HIS A 302 21.14 4.79 11.31
N LYS A 303 20.16 4.03 11.83
CA LYS A 303 20.31 3.26 13.08
C LYS A 303 20.87 1.84 12.89
N ALA A 304 20.99 1.39 11.65
CA ALA A 304 21.54 0.07 11.32
C ALA A 304 23.04 0.12 10.98
N ALA A 305 23.56 1.30 10.64
CA ALA A 305 24.99 1.59 10.45
C ALA A 305 25.65 1.99 11.78
#